data_AF-A0AAU1H484-F1
#
_entry.id   AF-A0AAU1H484-F1
#
_cell.length_a   1.000
_cell.length_b   1.000
_cell.length_c   1.000
_cell.angle_alpha   90.00
_cell.angle_beta   90.00
_cell.angle_gamma   90.00
#
_symmetry.space_group_name_H-M   'P 1'
#
loop_
_entity.id
_entity.type
_entity.pdbx_description
1 polymer ?
#
loop_
_entity_poly.entity_id
_entity_poly.type
_entity_poly.pdbx_seq_one_letter_code
_entity_poly.pdbx_strand_id
1 'polypeptide(L)'
;MNINGTDHTLTLDHRTTVLDTLRRHLGLTGAKKGCDHGQCGACTVLVDGRRANSCLLLAVAQDGARITTVEGLAADDRLHPLQEAFLERDALQCGYCTPGQICSGIGVLGEAQDGFPSHATAPTAPVTAPVALDAAEIRERMSGNLCRCGAYPRIVEAIGDVAS
;
A
#
# COMPACT_ATOMS: atom_id res chain seq x y z
N MET A 1 1.80 -18.42 -6.02
CA MET A 1 1.84 -17.16 -5.23
C MET A 1 1.47 -17.44 -3.79
N ASN A 2 2.16 -16.84 -2.82
CA ASN A 2 1.73 -16.81 -1.42
C ASN A 2 0.96 -15.52 -1.17
N ILE A 3 -0.29 -15.58 -0.70
CA ILE A 3 -1.16 -14.42 -0.50
C ILE A 3 -1.63 -14.40 0.95
N ASN A 4 -1.29 -13.33 1.65
CA ASN A 4 -1.56 -13.17 3.09
C ASN A 4 -1.12 -14.40 3.91
N GLY A 5 0.05 -14.98 3.58
CA GLY A 5 0.58 -16.17 4.26
C GLY A 5 0.05 -17.52 3.76
N THR A 6 -0.93 -17.54 2.85
CA THR A 6 -1.50 -18.78 2.28
C THR A 6 -0.98 -19.05 0.87
N ASP A 7 -0.51 -20.27 0.61
CA ASP A 7 -0.06 -20.65 -0.73
C ASP A 7 -1.23 -20.95 -1.68
N HIS A 8 -1.21 -20.34 -2.85
CA HIS A 8 -2.19 -20.54 -3.92
C HIS A 8 -1.51 -21.02 -5.21
N THR A 9 -2.02 -22.15 -5.71
CA THR A 9 -1.76 -22.66 -7.07
C THR A 9 -2.98 -22.37 -7.94
N LEU A 10 -2.83 -21.60 -9.00
CA LEU A 10 -3.94 -21.07 -9.81
C LEU A 10 -3.67 -21.33 -11.30
N THR A 11 -4.73 -21.67 -12.04
CA THR A 11 -4.71 -21.68 -13.52
C THR A 11 -5.41 -20.42 -14.01
N LEU A 12 -4.69 -19.52 -14.68
CA LEU A 12 -5.15 -18.19 -15.05
C LEU A 12 -4.80 -17.88 -16.51
N ASP A 13 -5.54 -16.94 -17.12
CA ASP A 13 -5.12 -16.32 -18.38
C ASP A 13 -3.82 -15.52 -18.16
N HIS A 14 -2.90 -15.56 -19.12
CA HIS A 14 -1.60 -14.87 -19.00
C HIS A 14 -1.72 -13.34 -18.85
N ARG A 15 -2.85 -12.77 -19.27
CA ARG A 15 -3.14 -11.33 -19.17
C ARG A 15 -3.70 -10.94 -17.80
N THR A 16 -4.07 -11.90 -16.95
CA THR A 16 -4.66 -11.62 -15.65
C THR A 16 -3.65 -10.88 -14.77
N THR A 17 -4.04 -9.69 -14.33
CA THR A 17 -3.25 -8.88 -13.40
C THR A 17 -3.33 -9.46 -11.98
N VAL A 18 -2.37 -9.14 -11.12
CA VAL A 18 -2.45 -9.48 -9.69
C VAL A 18 -3.74 -8.93 -9.10
N LEU A 19 -4.15 -7.72 -9.49
CA LEU A 19 -5.41 -7.12 -9.05
C LEU A 19 -6.62 -7.98 -9.39
N ASP A 20 -6.71 -8.47 -10.63
CA ASP A 20 -7.84 -9.31 -11.05
C ASP A 20 -7.74 -10.72 -10.46
N THR A 21 -6.54 -11.28 -10.26
CA THR A 21 -6.36 -12.51 -9.49
C THR A 21 -6.97 -12.40 -8.11
N LEU A 22 -6.58 -11.37 -7.34
CA LEU A 22 -7.08 -11.14 -5.99
C LEU A 22 -8.61 -11.00 -5.99
N ARG A 23 -9.14 -10.12 -6.84
CA ARG A 23 -10.55 -9.73 -6.79
C ARG A 23 -11.51 -10.75 -7.41
N ARG A 24 -11.17 -11.28 -8.58
CA ARG A 24 -12.07 -12.10 -9.41
C ARG A 24 -11.89 -13.59 -9.16
N HIS A 25 -10.68 -14.04 -8.86
CA HIS A 25 -10.36 -15.45 -8.70
C HIS A 25 -10.31 -15.89 -7.23
N LEU A 26 -9.90 -14.99 -6.32
CA LEU A 26 -9.75 -15.31 -4.90
C LEU A 26 -10.78 -14.64 -3.99
N GLY A 27 -11.60 -13.73 -4.50
CA GLY A 27 -12.60 -13.00 -3.71
C GLY A 27 -12.03 -12.00 -2.70
N LEU A 28 -10.72 -11.73 -2.74
CA LEU A 28 -10.04 -10.70 -1.94
C LEU A 28 -10.27 -9.33 -2.59
N THR A 29 -11.33 -8.66 -2.16
CA THR A 29 -11.81 -7.44 -2.81
C THR A 29 -11.30 -6.14 -2.19
N GLY A 30 -10.41 -6.22 -1.20
CA GLY A 30 -9.81 -5.10 -0.49
C GLY A 30 -8.99 -4.21 -1.42
N ALA A 31 -8.07 -4.77 -2.21
CA ALA A 31 -7.42 -4.03 -3.30
C ALA A 31 -8.47 -3.56 -4.34
N LYS A 32 -8.47 -2.27 -4.69
CA LYS A 32 -9.53 -1.67 -5.53
C LYS A 32 -9.07 -1.35 -6.94
N LYS A 33 -9.98 -1.49 -7.90
CA LYS A 33 -9.77 -1.10 -9.30
C LYS A 33 -10.37 0.29 -9.55
N GLY A 34 -9.57 1.34 -9.31
CA GLY A 34 -10.01 2.72 -9.54
C GLY A 34 -9.72 3.26 -10.95
N CYS A 35 -8.64 2.81 -11.59
CA CYS A 35 -8.25 3.26 -12.94
C CYS A 35 -7.77 2.15 -13.87
N ASP A 36 -7.18 1.07 -13.34
CA ASP A 36 -6.54 -0.02 -14.11
C ASP A 36 -5.33 0.39 -14.98
N HIS A 37 -4.80 1.60 -14.75
CA HIS A 37 -3.69 2.18 -15.51
C HIS A 37 -2.59 2.78 -14.62
N GLY A 38 -2.51 2.38 -13.35
CA GLY A 38 -1.50 2.87 -12.40
C GLY A 38 -1.64 4.33 -11.98
N GLN A 39 -2.77 4.98 -12.28
CA GLN A 39 -2.97 6.42 -12.07
C GLN A 39 -3.41 6.79 -10.65
N CYS A 40 -4.01 5.87 -9.89
CA CYS A 40 -4.70 6.23 -8.64
C CYS A 40 -4.20 5.58 -7.35
N GLY A 41 -3.38 4.52 -7.42
CA GLY A 41 -2.87 3.82 -6.23
C GLY A 41 -3.91 3.02 -5.42
N ALA A 42 -5.19 3.01 -5.79
CA ALA A 42 -6.24 2.29 -5.04
C ALA A 42 -6.06 0.75 -5.04
N CYS A 43 -5.27 0.25 -6.01
CA CYS A 43 -4.91 -1.17 -6.15
C CYS A 43 -3.62 -1.54 -5.42
N THR A 44 -3.07 -0.68 -4.58
CA THR A 44 -1.77 -0.95 -3.97
C THR A 44 -1.82 -2.17 -3.06
N VAL A 45 -0.84 -3.06 -3.22
CA VAL A 45 -0.54 -4.22 -2.37
C VAL A 45 0.94 -4.22 -2.07
N LEU A 46 1.40 -5.04 -1.12
CA LEU A 46 2.83 -5.29 -0.90
C LEU A 46 3.24 -6.56 -1.62
N VAL A 47 4.27 -6.48 -2.46
CA VAL A 47 4.93 -7.60 -3.13
C VAL A 47 6.30 -7.75 -2.50
N ASP A 48 6.53 -8.87 -1.80
CA ASP A 48 7.75 -9.11 -1.03
C ASP A 48 8.12 -7.93 -0.12
N GLY A 49 7.12 -7.36 0.55
CA GLY A 49 7.24 -6.20 1.43
C GLY A 49 7.26 -4.84 0.74
N ARG A 50 7.35 -4.77 -0.60
CA ARG A 50 7.42 -3.52 -1.36
C ARG A 50 6.08 -3.17 -1.96
N ARG A 51 5.62 -1.93 -1.77
CA ARG A 51 4.33 -1.49 -2.34
C ARG A 51 4.37 -1.41 -3.87
N ALA A 52 3.31 -1.87 -4.52
CA ALA A 52 3.17 -1.82 -5.97
C ALA A 52 1.70 -1.72 -6.43
N ASN A 53 1.50 -1.12 -7.60
CA ASN A 53 0.19 -1.07 -8.27
C ASN A 53 -0.14 -2.43 -8.89
N SER A 54 -0.98 -3.22 -8.23
CA SER A 54 -1.31 -4.59 -8.67
C SER A 54 -2.02 -4.66 -10.04
N CYS A 55 -2.63 -3.57 -10.53
CA CYS A 55 -3.18 -3.51 -11.88
C CYS A 55 -2.12 -3.54 -12.98
N LEU A 56 -0.86 -3.20 -12.67
CA LEU A 56 0.25 -3.20 -13.63
C LEU A 56 1.18 -4.42 -13.48
N LEU A 57 0.81 -5.38 -12.64
CA LEU A 57 1.57 -6.61 -12.42
C LEU A 57 0.80 -7.78 -13.03
N LEU A 58 1.43 -8.54 -13.93
CA LEU A 58 0.86 -9.80 -14.43
C LEU A 58 1.04 -10.90 -13.38
N ALA A 59 -0.02 -11.65 -13.08
CA ALA A 59 0.00 -12.71 -12.08
C ALA A 59 1.03 -13.81 -12.42
N VAL A 60 1.17 -14.13 -13.70
CA VAL A 60 2.16 -15.11 -14.19
C VAL A 60 3.62 -14.70 -13.94
N ALA A 61 3.88 -13.40 -13.80
CA ALA A 61 5.22 -12.88 -13.50
C ALA A 61 5.51 -12.80 -11.99
N GLN A 62 4.51 -13.10 -11.14
CA GLN A 62 4.63 -13.06 -9.68
C GLN A 62 4.63 -14.47 -9.08
N ASP A 63 4.97 -15.50 -9.87
CA ASP A 63 5.05 -16.84 -9.30
C ASP A 63 6.10 -16.91 -8.19
N GLY A 64 5.77 -17.61 -7.10
CA GLY A 64 6.57 -17.65 -5.87
C GLY A 64 6.60 -16.37 -5.02
N ALA A 65 6.12 -15.22 -5.51
CA ALA A 65 6.12 -13.97 -4.73
C ALA A 65 5.16 -14.01 -3.53
N ARG A 66 5.48 -13.24 -2.49
CA ARG A 66 4.61 -13.00 -1.33
C ARG A 66 3.80 -11.72 -1.54
N ILE A 67 2.49 -11.84 -1.57
CA ILE A 67 1.54 -10.73 -1.72
C ILE A 67 0.82 -10.49 -0.40
N THR A 68 0.96 -9.30 0.16
CA THR A 68 0.15 -8.85 1.30
C THR A 68 -0.86 -7.80 0.82
N THR A 69 -2.13 -8.08 1.09
CA THR A 69 -3.27 -7.19 0.83
C THR A 69 -3.75 -6.52 2.12
N VAL A 70 -4.70 -5.60 2.04
CA VAL A 70 -5.27 -4.96 3.25
C VAL A 70 -5.93 -5.99 4.17
N GLU A 71 -6.50 -7.07 3.62
CA GLU A 71 -7.09 -8.17 4.38
C GLU A 71 -6.07 -8.93 5.21
N GLY A 72 -4.80 -8.96 4.78
CA GLY A 72 -3.71 -9.66 5.47
C GLY A 72 -3.00 -8.83 6.54
N LEU A 73 -3.47 -7.61 6.84
CA LEU A 73 -2.81 -6.72 7.80
C LEU A 73 -3.25 -6.93 9.25
N ALA A 74 -4.51 -7.32 9.45
CA ALA A 74 -5.05 -7.60 10.78
C ALA A 74 -4.62 -9.00 11.24
N ALA A 75 -4.40 -9.17 12.55
CA ALA A 75 -4.05 -10.45 13.16
C ALA A 75 -4.84 -10.65 14.46
N ASP A 76 -5.44 -11.83 14.63
CA ASP A 76 -6.19 -12.23 15.83
C ASP A 76 -7.20 -11.16 16.30
N ASP A 77 -8.05 -10.68 15.39
CA ASP A 77 -9.05 -9.62 15.59
C ASP A 77 -8.50 -8.24 15.99
N ARG A 78 -7.18 -8.05 15.96
CA ARG A 78 -6.55 -6.74 16.16
C ARG A 78 -6.21 -6.09 14.83
N LEU A 79 -6.56 -4.82 14.74
CA LEU A 79 -6.21 -3.98 13.62
C LEU A 79 -4.69 -3.76 13.61
N HIS A 80 -4.14 -3.59 12.42
CA HIS A 80 -2.79 -3.07 12.27
C HIS A 80 -2.71 -1.65 12.87
N PRO A 81 -1.61 -1.22 13.50
CA PRO A 81 -1.50 0.12 14.08
C PRO A 81 -1.88 1.25 13.09
N LEU A 82 -1.50 1.09 11.82
CA LEU A 82 -1.91 2.04 10.77
C LEU A 82 -3.42 2.01 10.46
N GLN A 83 -4.08 0.85 10.57
CA GLN A 83 -5.55 0.80 10.46
C GLN A 83 -6.21 1.52 11.63
N GLU A 84 -5.70 1.36 12.85
CA GLU A 84 -6.18 2.06 14.06
C GLU A 84 -6.00 3.57 13.92
N ALA A 85 -4.80 4.03 13.57
CA ALA A 85 -4.52 5.45 13.35
C ALA A 85 -5.43 6.06 12.27
N PHE A 86 -5.76 5.32 11.21
CA PHE A 86 -6.71 5.78 10.19
C PHE A 86 -8.12 5.99 10.74
N LEU A 87 -8.57 5.12 11.67
CA LEU A 87 -9.86 5.28 12.33
C LEU A 87 -9.84 6.47 13.30
N GLU A 88 -8.83 6.57 14.15
CA GLU A 88 -8.69 7.63 15.15
C GLU A 88 -8.60 9.02 14.52
N ARG A 89 -7.90 9.12 13.39
CA ARG A 89 -7.73 10.38 12.66
C ARG A 89 -8.85 10.66 11.67
N ASP A 90 -9.84 9.78 11.50
CA ASP A 90 -10.84 9.93 10.43
C ASP A 90 -10.16 10.12 9.05
N ALA A 91 -9.14 9.31 8.79
CA ALA A 91 -8.30 9.36 7.58
C ALA A 91 -8.97 8.68 6.37
N LEU A 92 -10.29 8.64 6.33
CA LEU A 92 -11.09 8.11 5.25
C LEU A 92 -12.46 8.78 5.19
N GLN A 93 -13.16 8.60 4.07
CA GLN A 93 -14.58 8.97 3.95
C GLN A 93 -15.31 7.85 3.21
N CYS A 94 -15.33 7.87 1.86
CA CYS A 94 -15.97 6.80 1.07
C CYS A 94 -15.31 5.42 1.22
N GLY A 95 -14.12 5.35 1.83
CA GLY A 95 -13.38 4.10 2.05
C GLY A 95 -12.72 3.50 0.80
N TYR A 96 -12.97 4.02 -0.41
CA TYR A 96 -12.53 3.37 -1.64
C TYR A 96 -11.00 3.39 -1.83
N CYS A 97 -10.34 4.50 -1.55
CA CYS A 97 -8.88 4.56 -1.64
C CYS A 97 -8.17 3.97 -0.42
N THR A 98 -8.89 3.79 0.70
CA THR A 98 -8.33 3.47 2.02
C THR A 98 -7.45 2.21 2.03
N PRO A 99 -7.80 1.09 1.37
CA PRO A 99 -6.91 -0.07 1.26
C PRO A 99 -5.55 0.26 0.64
N GLY A 100 -5.57 0.99 -0.48
CA GLY A 100 -4.36 1.42 -1.16
C GLY A 100 -3.54 2.41 -0.32
N GLN A 101 -4.21 3.32 0.40
CA GLN A 101 -3.55 4.27 1.31
C GLN A 101 -2.84 3.54 2.44
N ILE A 102 -3.49 2.57 3.08
CA ILE A 102 -2.90 1.82 4.21
C ILE A 102 -1.72 0.97 3.73
N CYS A 103 -1.88 0.18 2.66
CA CYS A 103 -0.77 -0.62 2.12
C CYS A 103 0.39 0.28 1.67
N SER A 104 0.10 1.46 1.12
CA SER A 104 1.15 2.41 0.74
C SER A 104 1.82 3.04 1.94
N GLY A 105 1.08 3.40 2.99
CA GLY A 105 1.65 3.93 4.23
C GLY A 105 2.61 2.95 4.89
N ILE A 106 2.28 1.65 4.90
CA ILE A 106 3.21 0.60 5.36
C ILE A 106 4.47 0.57 4.49
N GLY A 107 4.31 0.62 3.16
CA GLY A 107 5.46 0.69 2.24
C GLY A 107 6.33 1.93 2.48
N VAL A 108 5.72 3.09 2.73
CA VAL A 108 6.43 4.35 3.05
C VAL A 108 7.24 4.23 4.33
N LEU A 109 6.67 3.66 5.38
CA LEU A 109 7.35 3.45 6.66
C LEU A 109 8.58 2.54 6.47
N GLY A 110 8.43 1.44 5.73
CA GLY A 110 9.55 0.56 5.39
C GLY A 110 10.62 1.24 4.53
N GLU A 111 10.20 1.96 3.47
CA GLU A 111 11.12 2.68 2.58
C GLU A 111 11.95 3.73 3.32
N ALA A 112 11.32 4.46 4.25
CA ALA A 112 12.01 5.45 5.07
C ALA A 112 12.97 4.79 6.05
N GLN A 113 12.58 3.68 6.69
CA GLN A 113 13.43 2.90 7.57
C GLN A 113 14.67 2.35 6.85
N ASP A 114 14.51 1.93 5.59
CA ASP A 114 15.59 1.45 4.73
C ASP A 114 16.48 2.58 4.17
N GLY A 115 16.15 3.85 4.44
CA GLY A 115 16.94 5.01 4.02
C GLY A 115 16.73 5.43 2.57
N PHE A 116 15.66 4.98 1.90
CA PHE A 116 15.38 5.41 0.53
C PHE A 116 14.95 6.89 0.51
N PRO A 117 15.64 7.77 -0.24
CA PRO A 117 15.26 9.17 -0.34
C PRO A 117 13.97 9.34 -1.16
N SER A 118 13.30 10.46 -0.98
CA SER A 118 12.19 10.92 -1.82
C SER A 118 12.56 12.24 -2.51
N HIS A 119 11.66 12.80 -3.32
CA HIS A 119 11.86 14.13 -3.89
C HIS A 119 11.87 15.25 -2.82
N ALA A 120 11.26 15.02 -1.66
CA ALA A 120 11.28 15.96 -0.54
C ALA A 120 12.58 15.88 0.27
N THR A 121 13.38 14.82 0.10
CA THR A 121 14.64 14.66 0.82
C THR A 121 15.67 15.66 0.31
N ALA A 122 16.34 16.38 1.21
CA ALA A 122 17.40 17.31 0.83
C ALA A 122 18.48 16.58 0.01
N PRO A 123 18.93 17.11 -1.16
CA PRO A 123 19.93 16.46 -2.00
C PRO A 123 21.27 16.20 -1.31
N THR A 124 21.54 16.91 -0.21
CA THR A 124 22.76 16.79 0.61
C THR A 124 22.60 15.81 1.77
N ALA A 125 21.43 15.21 1.96
CA ALA A 125 21.19 14.28 3.07
C ALA A 125 22.00 12.98 2.88
N PRO A 126 22.54 12.39 3.96
CA PRO A 126 23.25 11.11 3.88
C PRO A 126 22.29 9.97 3.54
N VAL A 127 22.65 9.12 2.56
CA VAL A 127 21.84 7.94 2.15
C VAL A 127 22.13 6.70 3.03
N THR A 128 22.77 6.89 4.19
CA THR A 128 23.25 5.80 5.06
C THR A 128 22.43 5.61 6.34
N ALA A 129 21.30 6.32 6.47
CA ALA A 129 20.46 6.31 7.67
C ALA A 129 18.97 6.34 7.30
N PRO A 130 18.08 5.91 8.21
CA PRO A 130 16.65 6.09 8.06
C PRO A 130 16.27 7.55 7.75
N VAL A 131 15.32 7.74 6.85
CA VAL A 131 14.78 9.07 6.53
C VAL A 131 13.73 9.46 7.57
N ALA A 132 13.89 10.62 8.22
CA ALA A 132 12.88 11.14 9.13
C ALA A 132 11.61 11.49 8.35
N LEU A 133 10.48 10.88 8.73
CA LEU A 133 9.18 11.10 8.09
C LEU A 133 8.45 12.30 8.69
N ASP A 134 8.82 13.50 8.25
CA ASP A 134 7.99 14.67 8.49
C ASP A 134 6.76 14.70 7.55
N ALA A 135 5.88 15.69 7.75
CA ALA A 135 4.67 15.81 6.94
C ALA A 135 4.96 16.04 5.44
N ALA A 136 6.10 16.64 5.07
CA ALA A 136 6.47 16.85 3.67
C ALA A 136 6.94 15.54 3.01
N GLU A 137 7.77 14.77 3.70
CA GLU A 137 8.19 13.42 3.27
C GLU A 137 6.99 12.48 3.11
N ILE A 138 6.08 12.45 4.09
CA ILE A 138 4.88 11.61 4.01
C ILE A 138 4.02 12.02 2.81
N ARG A 139 3.79 13.33 2.60
CA ARG A 139 3.00 13.82 1.45
C ARG A 139 3.62 13.42 0.12
N GLU A 140 4.92 13.64 -0.05
CA GLU A 140 5.62 13.29 -1.27
C GLU A 140 5.50 11.79 -1.55
N ARG A 141 5.84 10.96 -0.57
CA ARG A 141 5.84 9.50 -0.73
C ARG A 141 4.45 8.90 -0.93
N MET A 142 3.40 9.56 -0.43
CA MET A 142 2.00 9.14 -0.60
C MET A 142 1.31 9.73 -1.84
N SER A 143 2.00 10.57 -2.62
CA SER A 143 1.41 11.24 -3.80
C SER A 143 0.94 10.27 -4.90
N GLY A 144 1.38 9.01 -4.87
CA GLY A 144 0.89 7.94 -5.75
C GLY A 144 -0.50 7.39 -5.40
N ASN A 145 -1.10 7.78 -4.27
CA ASN A 145 -2.40 7.29 -3.81
C ASN A 145 -3.42 8.42 -3.76
N LEU A 146 -4.29 8.45 -4.77
CA LEU A 146 -5.27 9.52 -4.92
C LEU A 146 -6.50 9.29 -4.03
N CYS A 147 -6.92 10.35 -3.34
CA CYS A 147 -8.15 10.43 -2.55
C CYS A 147 -9.03 11.57 -3.07
N ARG A 148 -10.14 11.23 -3.76
CA ARG A 148 -11.05 12.25 -4.30
C ARG A 148 -11.91 12.94 -3.24
N CYS A 149 -12.13 12.26 -2.10
CA CYS A 149 -12.77 12.83 -0.92
C CYS A 149 -11.93 13.93 -0.24
N GLY A 150 -10.63 13.97 -0.53
CA GLY A 150 -9.74 14.98 0.04
C GLY A 150 -9.30 14.72 1.49
N ALA A 151 -9.28 13.46 1.95
CA ALA A 151 -8.89 13.10 3.32
C ALA A 151 -7.36 13.21 3.58
N TYR A 152 -6.58 13.79 2.66
CA TYR A 152 -5.11 13.80 2.72
C TYR A 152 -4.51 14.34 4.01
N PRO A 153 -4.98 15.46 4.60
CA PRO A 153 -4.39 15.96 5.85
C PRO A 153 -4.46 14.93 6.97
N ARG A 154 -5.60 14.24 7.09
CA ARG A 154 -5.86 13.22 8.11
C ARG A 154 -5.10 11.92 7.84
N ILE A 155 -4.91 11.56 6.56
CA ILE A 155 -4.04 10.44 6.15
C ILE A 155 -2.58 10.71 6.55
N VAL A 156 -2.09 11.93 6.33
CA VAL A 156 -0.72 12.31 6.72
C VAL A 156 -0.55 12.27 8.24
N GLU A 157 -1.53 12.78 9.00
CA GLU A 157 -1.54 12.69 10.46
C GLU A 157 -1.52 11.22 10.94
N ALA A 158 -2.36 10.35 10.36
CA ALA A 158 -2.42 8.94 10.73
C ALA A 158 -1.11 8.18 10.47
N ILE A 159 -0.43 8.46 9.36
CA ILE A 159 0.89 7.88 9.08
C ILE A 159 1.93 8.45 10.03
N GLY A 160 1.87 9.74 10.34
CA GLY A 160 2.77 10.41 11.29
C GLY A 160 2.70 9.80 12.70
N ASP A 161 1.51 9.46 13.18
CA ASP A 161 1.31 8.82 14.49
C ASP A 161 1.98 7.44 14.59
N VAL A 162 2.15 6.73 13.48
CA VAL A 162 2.81 5.40 13.43
C VAL A 162 4.31 5.53 13.18
N ALA A 163 4.75 6.64 12.56
CA ALA A 163 6.15 6.90 12.27
C ALA A 163 6.96 7.41 13.49
N SER A 164 6.26 7.89 14.54
CA SER A 164 6.86 8.46 15.75
C SER A 164 7.32 7.44 16.79
#